data_AF-A0A9W9QPP4-F1
#
_entry.id   AF-A0A9W9QPP4-F1
#
_cell.length_a   1.000
_cell.length_b   1.000
_cell.length_c   1.000
_cell.angle_alpha   90.00
_cell.angle_beta   90.00
_cell.angle_gamma   90.00
#
_symmetry.space_group_name_H-M   'P 1'
#
loop_
_entity.id
_entity.type
_entity.pdbx_description
1 polymer ?
#
loop_
_entity_poly.entity_id
_entity_poly.type
_entity_poly.pdbx_seq_one_letter_code
_entity_poly.pdbx_strand_id
1 'polypeptide(L)'
;MTANLLDYLNFATACRVAFAGFLRLGEFTYKTKDLGTRPTFLATKLTRSDVRFSSSLDHVQLTLKLSKTDRRHEGAQIILAKTGDGACPVDALQRLLLLDPNAPDPRLFSFHRRPFNRNNFLSTLSTKLRALGIHADGYSGHSFRKGSAQHAHDSGILDDQIQVLGRWTSEAFRVYFTTNTSVLYKLNHQFQTGSPAPLSLLLPPPSPPPSLFGPDHLGSI
;
A
#
# COMPACT_ATOMS: atom_id res chain seq x y z
N MET A 1 -14.38 -19.99 8.82
CA MET A 1 -13.29 -19.45 7.97
C MET A 1 -11.98 -20.10 8.41
N THR A 2 -11.10 -20.55 7.50
CA THR A 2 -9.84 -21.20 7.91
C THR A 2 -8.81 -20.16 8.36
N ALA A 3 -7.89 -20.54 9.26
CA ALA A 3 -6.83 -19.64 9.75
C ALA A 3 -5.98 -19.04 8.60
N ASN A 4 -5.76 -19.82 7.54
CA ASN A 4 -5.03 -19.35 6.35
C ASN A 4 -5.77 -18.25 5.59
N LEU A 5 -7.11 -18.31 5.53
CA LEU A 5 -7.91 -17.29 4.88
C LEU A 5 -7.94 -15.98 5.68
N LEU A 6 -7.97 -16.06 7.00
CA LEU A 6 -7.90 -14.87 7.86
C LEU A 6 -6.51 -14.23 7.84
N ASP A 7 -5.43 -15.02 7.81
CA ASP A 7 -4.07 -14.50 7.63
C ASP A 7 -3.91 -13.80 6.27
N TYR A 8 -4.51 -14.37 5.21
CA TYR A 8 -4.55 -13.73 3.91
C TYR A 8 -5.33 -12.42 3.93
N LEU A 9 -6.51 -12.40 4.57
CA LEU A 9 -7.35 -11.21 4.69
C LEU A 9 -6.61 -10.08 5.43
N ASN A 10 -6.03 -10.39 6.59
CA ASN A 10 -5.22 -9.45 7.37
C ASN A 10 -4.03 -8.91 6.57
N PHE A 11 -3.28 -9.78 5.89
CA PHE A 11 -2.15 -9.39 5.05
C PHE A 11 -2.58 -8.46 3.91
N ALA A 12 -3.60 -8.85 3.15
CA ALA A 12 -4.06 -8.10 1.98
C ALA A 12 -4.64 -6.73 2.38
N THR A 13 -5.42 -6.66 3.47
CA THR A 13 -5.92 -5.39 4.00
C THR A 13 -4.78 -4.51 4.48
N ALA A 14 -3.78 -5.06 5.17
CA ALA A 14 -2.60 -4.31 5.58
C ALA A 14 -1.85 -3.70 4.39
N CYS A 15 -1.67 -4.45 3.30
CA CYS A 15 -1.05 -3.92 2.07
C CYS A 15 -1.83 -2.74 1.48
N ARG A 16 -3.15 -2.86 1.35
CA ARG A 16 -4.02 -1.80 0.80
C ARG A 16 -4.00 -0.55 1.66
N VAL A 17 -4.16 -0.71 2.97
CA VAL A 17 -4.13 0.40 3.93
C VAL A 17 -2.74 1.05 3.97
N ALA A 18 -1.67 0.25 3.96
CA ALA A 18 -0.32 0.77 3.96
C ALA A 18 0.03 1.58 2.71
N PHE A 19 -0.42 1.10 1.54
CA PHE A 19 -0.25 1.82 0.28
C PHE A 19 -1.11 3.10 0.26
N ALA A 20 -2.41 3.00 0.52
CA ALA A 20 -3.30 4.17 0.49
C ALA A 20 -2.92 5.24 1.53
N GLY A 21 -2.44 4.82 2.71
CA GLY A 21 -2.09 5.72 3.81
C GLY A 21 -0.63 6.18 3.84
N PHE A 22 0.19 5.83 2.85
CA PHE A 22 1.63 6.13 2.82
C PHE A 22 2.37 5.62 4.08
N LEU A 23 1.92 4.48 4.61
CA LEU A 23 2.37 3.99 5.91
C LEU A 23 3.80 3.46 5.81
N ARG A 24 4.58 3.74 6.85
CA ARG A 24 5.85 3.03 7.08
C ARG A 24 5.51 1.64 7.64
N LEU A 25 6.34 0.64 7.31
CA LEU A 25 6.13 -0.72 7.81
C LEU A 25 6.00 -0.80 9.34
N GLY A 26 6.72 0.03 10.08
CA GLY A 26 6.66 0.08 11.54
C GLY A 26 5.41 0.74 12.14
N GLU A 27 4.57 1.40 11.33
CA GLU A 27 3.33 2.04 11.78
C GLU A 27 2.17 1.03 11.87
N PHE A 28 2.21 -0.05 11.09
CA PHE A 28 1.19 -1.10 11.09
C PHE A 28 1.71 -2.49 11.47
N THR A 29 2.98 -2.59 11.88
CA THR A 29 3.57 -3.79 12.49
C THR A 29 4.15 -3.47 13.86
N TYR A 30 4.47 -4.51 14.64
CA TYR A 30 5.05 -4.36 15.98
C TYR A 30 6.31 -5.20 16.16
N LYS A 31 7.09 -4.86 17.20
CA LYS A 31 8.22 -5.61 17.72
C LYS A 31 7.83 -6.29 19.02
N THR A 32 8.54 -7.34 19.42
CA THR A 32 8.30 -8.03 20.70
C THR A 32 8.32 -7.07 21.89
N LYS A 33 9.26 -6.12 21.91
CA LYS A 33 9.34 -5.09 22.96
C LYS A 33 8.10 -4.20 23.07
N ASP A 34 7.34 -4.06 21.98
CA ASP A 34 6.11 -3.25 21.96
C ASP A 34 4.95 -3.97 22.68
N LEU A 35 5.09 -5.28 22.93
CA LEU A 35 4.15 -6.10 23.69
C LEU A 35 4.42 -6.08 25.20
N GLY A 36 5.37 -5.25 25.68
CA GLY A 36 5.81 -5.24 27.07
C GLY A 36 4.68 -4.97 28.07
N THR A 37 3.83 -3.97 27.81
CA THR A 37 2.60 -3.76 28.59
C THR A 37 1.43 -3.39 27.68
N ARG A 38 0.21 -3.77 28.07
CA ARG A 38 -1.02 -3.41 27.35
C ARG A 38 -1.17 -1.88 27.20
N PRO A 39 -0.96 -1.05 28.24
CA PRO A 39 -1.02 0.41 28.10
C PRO A 39 -0.03 0.96 27.07
N THR A 40 1.22 0.47 27.07
CA THR A 40 2.20 0.88 26.06
C THR A 40 1.77 0.51 24.65
N PHE A 41 1.24 -0.69 24.44
CA PHE A 41 0.75 -1.09 23.12
C PHE A 41 -0.41 -0.20 22.68
N LEU A 42 -1.40 0.02 23.55
CA LEU A 42 -2.56 0.85 23.26
C LEU A 42 -2.20 2.32 23.03
N ALA A 43 -1.13 2.83 23.63
CA ALA A 43 -0.67 4.20 23.42
C ALA A 43 0.19 4.36 22.16
N THR A 44 0.78 3.28 21.62
CA THR A 44 1.83 3.40 20.59
C THR A 44 1.57 2.65 19.29
N LYS A 45 0.64 1.69 19.28
CA LYS A 45 0.37 0.82 18.13
C LYS A 45 -1.04 0.96 17.61
N LEU A 46 -1.15 0.64 16.32
CA LEU A 46 -2.39 0.66 15.59
C LEU A 46 -3.30 -0.49 16.03
N THR A 47 -4.48 -0.10 16.47
CA THR A 47 -5.53 -0.96 17.01
C THR A 47 -6.80 -0.79 16.22
N ARG A 48 -7.81 -1.62 16.49
CA ARG A 48 -9.10 -1.52 15.78
C ARG A 48 -9.89 -0.29 16.17
N SER A 49 -9.71 0.23 17.39
CA SER A 49 -10.30 1.50 17.84
C SER A 49 -9.79 2.72 17.06
N ASP A 50 -8.67 2.59 16.34
CA ASP A 50 -8.09 3.66 15.56
C ASP A 50 -8.69 3.77 14.15
N VAL A 51 -9.63 2.88 13.81
CA VAL A 51 -10.36 2.87 12.55
C VAL A 51 -11.76 3.42 12.77
N ARG A 52 -12.09 4.53 12.11
CA ARG A 52 -13.43 5.14 12.15
C ARG A 52 -13.97 5.29 10.74
N PHE A 53 -15.09 4.64 10.45
CA PHE A 53 -15.80 4.79 9.19
C PHE A 53 -16.63 6.07 9.21
N SER A 54 -16.64 6.78 8.09
CA SER A 54 -17.63 7.82 7.81
C SER A 54 -19.04 7.25 7.75
N SER A 55 -20.05 8.05 8.06
CA SER A 55 -21.45 7.61 7.99
C SER A 55 -21.88 7.22 6.57
N SER A 56 -21.33 7.87 5.55
CA SER A 56 -21.54 7.59 4.12
C SER A 56 -20.70 6.42 3.59
N LEU A 57 -19.76 5.90 4.37
CA LEU A 57 -18.80 4.87 3.97
C LEU A 57 -17.95 5.25 2.73
N ASP A 58 -17.79 6.54 2.46
CA ASP A 58 -16.96 7.08 1.37
C ASP A 58 -15.48 7.22 1.78
N HIS A 59 -15.20 7.25 3.08
CA HIS A 59 -13.84 7.24 3.63
C HIS A 59 -13.76 6.57 5.00
N VAL A 60 -12.52 6.29 5.39
CA VAL A 60 -12.13 5.85 6.74
C VAL A 60 -11.08 6.81 7.30
N GLN A 61 -11.27 7.24 8.53
CA GLN A 61 -10.22 7.88 9.31
C GLN A 61 -9.42 6.82 10.06
N LEU A 62 -8.10 6.84 9.86
CA LEU A 62 -7.11 6.03 10.56
C LEU A 62 -6.26 6.93 11.46
N THR A 63 -6.24 6.65 12.77
CA THR A 63 -5.46 7.42 13.74
C THR A 63 -4.13 6.71 14.07
N LEU A 64 -3.01 7.28 13.63
CA LEU A 64 -1.68 6.86 14.08
C LEU A 64 -1.37 7.54 15.42
N LYS A 65 -1.19 6.75 16.49
CA LYS A 65 -0.90 7.30 17.83
C LYS A 65 0.52 7.83 17.98
N LEU A 66 1.43 7.35 17.15
CA LEU A 66 2.82 7.77 17.10
C LEU A 66 3.27 7.82 15.65
N SER A 67 3.79 8.97 15.24
CA SER A 67 4.57 9.11 14.01
C SER A 67 6.02 9.40 14.38
N LYS A 68 6.97 8.90 13.58
CA LYS A 68 8.40 9.27 13.73
C LYS A 68 8.66 10.78 13.69
N THR A 69 7.75 11.54 13.08
CA THR A 69 7.84 13.00 12.94
C THR A 69 7.02 13.75 13.99
N ASP A 70 6.30 13.04 14.83
CA ASP A 70 5.43 13.61 15.84
C ASP A 70 6.21 13.85 17.14
N ARG A 71 6.87 15.00 17.20
CA ARG A 71 7.61 15.45 18.39
C ARG A 71 6.68 15.81 19.56
N ARG A 72 5.38 15.98 19.31
CA ARG A 72 4.38 16.44 20.29
C ARG A 72 3.49 15.31 20.82
N HIS A 73 3.60 14.10 20.26
CA HIS A 73 2.76 12.94 20.60
C HIS A 73 1.26 13.19 20.34
N GLU A 74 0.93 14.06 19.38
CA GLU A 74 -0.45 14.37 19.00
C GLU A 74 -1.07 13.29 18.09
N GLY A 75 -0.24 12.38 17.57
CA GLY A 75 -0.59 11.42 16.56
C GLY A 75 -0.72 12.04 15.17
N ALA A 76 -1.18 11.23 14.20
CA ALA A 76 -1.52 11.70 12.86
C ALA A 76 -2.83 11.07 12.40
N GLN A 77 -3.73 11.89 11.88
CA GLN A 77 -4.96 11.42 11.24
C GLN A 77 -4.70 11.20 9.76
N ILE A 78 -5.14 10.06 9.25
CA ILE A 78 -5.04 9.69 7.83
C ILE A 78 -6.45 9.44 7.33
N ILE A 79 -6.85 10.14 6.28
CA ILE A 79 -8.12 9.93 5.61
C ILE A 79 -7.88 9.01 4.42
N LEU A 80 -8.53 7.85 4.42
CA LEU A 80 -8.47 6.84 3.37
C LEU A 80 -9.78 6.87 2.58
N ALA A 81 -9.73 7.37 1.35
CA ALA A 81 -10.89 7.42 0.48
C ALA A 81 -11.27 6.04 -0.08
N LYS A 82 -12.56 5.83 -0.34
CA LYS A 82 -13.07 4.69 -1.09
C LYS A 82 -12.72 4.87 -2.57
N THR A 83 -12.14 3.84 -3.18
CA THR A 83 -11.66 3.87 -4.59
C THR A 83 -12.56 3.09 -5.54
N GLY A 84 -13.41 2.19 -5.02
CA GLY A 84 -14.30 1.36 -5.84
C GLY A 84 -13.61 0.22 -6.60
N ASP A 85 -12.32 -0.02 -6.34
CA ASP A 85 -11.52 -1.06 -7.01
C ASP A 85 -11.02 -2.15 -6.04
N GLY A 86 -10.32 -3.14 -6.57
CA GLY A 86 -9.76 -4.24 -5.77
C GLY A 86 -8.66 -3.84 -4.78
N ALA A 87 -8.16 -2.60 -4.87
CA ALA A 87 -7.18 -2.01 -3.96
C ALA A 87 -7.82 -1.15 -2.86
N CYS A 88 -9.16 -1.03 -2.84
CA CYS A 88 -9.88 -0.15 -1.94
C CYS A 88 -9.56 -0.40 -0.46
N PRO A 89 -9.04 0.60 0.29
CA PRO A 89 -8.73 0.45 1.70
C PRO A 89 -10.00 0.38 2.56
N VAL A 90 -11.06 1.12 2.18
CA VAL A 90 -12.33 1.16 2.91
C VAL A 90 -13.00 -0.22 2.89
N ASP A 91 -13.21 -0.79 1.70
CA ASP A 91 -13.84 -2.10 1.55
C ASP A 91 -13.00 -3.21 2.18
N ALA A 92 -11.68 -3.12 2.09
CA ALA A 92 -10.77 -4.08 2.72
C ALA A 92 -10.83 -4.04 4.25
N LEU A 93 -10.97 -2.85 4.85
CA LEU A 93 -11.15 -2.70 6.29
C LEU A 93 -12.53 -3.17 6.75
N GLN A 94 -13.60 -2.83 6.03
CA GLN A 94 -14.95 -3.33 6.34
C GLN A 94 -14.97 -4.85 6.33
N ARG A 95 -14.44 -5.45 5.26
CA ARG A 95 -14.39 -6.90 5.12
C ARG A 95 -13.54 -7.55 6.21
N LEU A 96 -12.40 -6.97 6.57
CA LEU A 96 -11.57 -7.48 7.66
C LEU A 96 -12.33 -7.47 8.98
N LEU A 97 -12.91 -6.33 9.36
CA LEU A 97 -13.57 -6.18 10.66
C LEU A 97 -14.87 -7.00 10.77
N LEU A 98 -15.54 -7.26 9.65
CA LEU A 98 -16.70 -8.16 9.58
C LEU A 98 -16.31 -9.64 9.72
N LEU A 99 -15.25 -10.07 9.02
CA LEU A 99 -14.90 -11.49 8.91
C LEU A 99 -13.91 -11.99 9.96
N ASP A 100 -13.19 -11.08 10.61
CA ASP A 100 -12.28 -11.33 11.74
C ASP A 100 -12.74 -10.52 12.96
N PRO A 101 -13.94 -10.76 13.53
CA PRO A 101 -14.44 -9.99 14.66
C PRO A 101 -13.56 -10.22 15.89
N ASN A 102 -13.18 -9.13 16.55
CA ASN A 102 -12.34 -9.12 17.76
C ASN A 102 -12.66 -7.85 18.55
N ALA A 103 -12.20 -7.78 19.79
CA ALA A 103 -12.38 -6.58 20.61
C ALA A 103 -11.80 -5.31 19.92
N PRO A 104 -12.17 -4.09 20.35
CA PRO A 104 -11.62 -2.85 19.79
C PRO A 104 -10.11 -2.64 20.06
N ASP A 105 -9.65 -3.12 21.21
CA ASP A 105 -8.31 -2.94 21.74
C ASP A 105 -7.17 -3.75 21.08
N PRO A 106 -7.36 -4.98 20.56
CA PRO A 106 -6.30 -5.69 19.88
C PRO A 106 -5.77 -4.96 18.64
N ARG A 107 -4.56 -5.40 18.24
CA ARG A 107 -3.88 -5.05 17.00
C ARG A 107 -4.84 -5.00 15.80
N LEU A 108 -4.70 -3.97 14.97
CA LEU A 108 -5.53 -3.85 13.76
C LEU A 108 -5.33 -5.06 12.83
N PHE A 109 -4.08 -5.48 12.64
CA PHE A 109 -3.72 -6.64 11.82
C PHE A 109 -3.07 -7.75 12.63
N SER A 110 -3.37 -8.99 12.27
CA SER A 110 -2.87 -10.17 12.96
C SER A 110 -2.54 -11.32 12.01
N PHE A 111 -1.61 -12.17 12.45
CA PHE A 111 -1.53 -13.54 11.96
C PHE A 111 -1.92 -14.48 13.10
N HIS A 112 -2.49 -15.64 12.75
CA HIS A 112 -3.01 -16.61 13.72
C HIS A 112 -1.89 -17.31 14.48
N ARG A 113 -0.85 -17.77 13.77
CA ARG A 113 0.19 -18.64 14.33
C ARG A 113 1.52 -17.96 14.59
N ARG A 114 1.66 -16.69 14.21
CA ARG A 114 2.92 -15.95 14.35
C ARG A 114 2.67 -14.46 14.58
N PRO A 115 3.64 -13.71 15.10
CA PRO A 115 3.45 -12.27 15.28
C PRO A 115 3.32 -11.53 13.95
N PHE A 116 2.48 -10.49 13.91
CA PHE A 116 2.40 -9.55 12.77
C PHE A 116 3.52 -8.50 12.85
N ASN A 117 4.77 -9.00 12.86
CA ASN A 117 5.98 -8.19 12.92
C ASN A 117 6.57 -7.98 11.51
N ARG A 118 7.55 -7.06 11.41
CA ARG A 118 8.26 -6.75 10.16
C ARG A 118 8.75 -7.99 9.42
N ASN A 119 9.41 -8.92 10.10
CA ASN A 119 10.07 -10.05 9.46
C ASN A 119 9.04 -11.02 8.88
N ASN A 120 8.01 -11.35 9.65
CA ASN A 120 6.93 -12.22 9.19
C ASN A 120 6.12 -11.60 8.06
N PHE A 121 5.86 -10.29 8.14
CA PHE A 121 5.18 -9.57 7.06
C PHE A 121 5.99 -9.60 5.76
N LEU A 122 7.28 -9.24 5.80
CA LEU A 122 8.13 -9.22 4.61
C LEU A 122 8.38 -10.62 4.04
N SER A 123 8.52 -11.65 4.88
CA SER A 123 8.57 -13.04 4.45
C SER A 123 7.29 -13.45 3.70
N THR A 124 6.13 -13.05 4.21
CA THR A 124 4.82 -13.29 3.56
C THR A 124 4.72 -12.57 2.22
N LEU A 125 5.13 -11.30 2.18
CA LEU A 125 5.16 -10.50 0.96
C LEU A 125 6.06 -11.13 -0.10
N SER A 126 7.30 -11.49 0.26
CA SER A 126 8.25 -12.15 -0.65
C SER A 126 7.69 -13.47 -1.20
N THR A 127 7.10 -14.30 -0.34
CA THR A 127 6.47 -15.57 -0.75
C THR A 127 5.35 -15.32 -1.77
N LYS A 128 4.48 -14.33 -1.51
CA LYS A 128 3.36 -14.01 -2.40
C LYS A 128 3.82 -13.40 -3.72
N LEU A 129 4.82 -12.53 -3.72
CA LEU A 129 5.41 -11.97 -4.93
C LEU A 129 6.01 -13.07 -5.81
N ARG A 130 6.78 -13.99 -5.22
CA ARG A 130 7.37 -15.13 -5.95
C ARG A 130 6.31 -16.05 -6.53
N ALA A 131 5.21 -16.29 -5.80
CA ALA A 131 4.08 -17.06 -6.30
C ALA A 131 3.38 -16.40 -7.51
N LEU A 132 3.51 -15.08 -7.66
CA LEU A 132 3.04 -14.32 -8.82
C LEU A 132 4.10 -14.16 -9.92
N GLY A 133 5.27 -14.81 -9.80
CA GLY A 133 6.39 -14.67 -10.74
C GLY A 133 7.15 -13.35 -10.63
N ILE A 134 6.95 -12.58 -9.55
CA ILE A 134 7.61 -11.29 -9.33
C ILE A 134 8.87 -11.49 -8.47
N HIS A 135 10.00 -10.95 -8.94
CA HIS A 135 11.25 -10.93 -8.18
C HIS A 135 11.11 -10.05 -6.92
N ALA A 136 11.37 -10.62 -5.75
CA ALA A 136 11.16 -9.96 -4.47
C ALA A 136 12.28 -8.99 -4.07
N ASP A 137 13.42 -8.99 -4.77
CA ASP A 137 14.66 -8.30 -4.32
C ASP A 137 14.55 -6.77 -4.32
N GLY A 138 13.55 -6.20 -5.01
CA GLY A 138 13.20 -4.77 -4.97
C GLY A 138 12.13 -4.39 -3.92
N TYR A 139 11.54 -5.36 -3.23
CA TYR A 139 10.42 -5.14 -2.31
C TYR A 139 10.87 -5.20 -0.85
N SER A 140 10.86 -4.04 -0.20
CA SER A 140 11.21 -3.87 1.21
C SER A 140 10.08 -3.21 1.98
N GLY A 141 10.27 -3.03 3.29
CA GLY A 141 9.31 -2.28 4.10
C GLY A 141 9.14 -0.81 3.68
N HIS A 142 10.09 -0.25 2.93
CA HIS A 142 9.97 1.10 2.37
C HIS A 142 9.10 1.14 1.11
N SER A 143 8.87 0.01 0.44
CA SER A 143 8.21 -0.03 -0.86
C SER A 143 6.77 0.44 -0.84
N PHE A 144 6.04 0.29 0.28
CA PHE A 144 4.70 0.87 0.41
C PHE A 144 4.76 2.38 0.32
N ARG A 145 5.44 3.03 1.26
CA ARG A 145 5.54 4.48 1.30
C ARG A 145 6.23 5.08 0.07
N LYS A 146 7.28 4.44 -0.46
CA LYS A 146 7.95 4.84 -1.71
C LYS A 146 6.99 4.72 -2.89
N GLY A 147 6.33 3.57 -3.02
CA GLY A 147 5.39 3.30 -4.10
C GLY A 147 4.19 4.24 -4.09
N SER A 148 3.65 4.56 -2.92
CA SER A 148 2.57 5.56 -2.78
C SER A 148 3.00 6.94 -3.26
N ALA A 149 4.21 7.40 -2.91
CA ALA A 149 4.75 8.67 -3.39
C ALA A 149 4.94 8.68 -4.90
N GLN A 150 5.57 7.65 -5.46
CA GLN A 150 5.72 7.53 -6.91
C GLN A 150 4.35 7.53 -7.60
N HIS A 151 3.40 6.73 -7.11
CA HIS A 151 2.07 6.64 -7.72
C HIS A 151 1.32 7.97 -7.68
N ALA A 152 1.42 8.72 -6.57
CA ALA A 152 0.82 10.04 -6.46
C ALA A 152 1.45 11.04 -7.45
N HIS A 153 2.79 11.00 -7.60
CA HIS A 153 3.50 11.82 -8.58
C HIS A 153 3.10 11.47 -10.01
N ASP A 154 3.04 10.17 -10.34
CA ASP A 154 2.60 9.68 -11.65
C ASP A 154 1.13 10.06 -11.95
N SER A 155 0.32 10.23 -10.91
CA SER A 155 -1.07 10.68 -10.99
C SER A 155 -1.21 12.21 -11.08
N GLY A 156 -0.10 12.95 -11.14
CA GLY A 156 -0.09 14.41 -11.28
C GLY A 156 -0.38 15.18 -9.98
N ILE A 157 -0.31 14.52 -8.82
CA ILE A 157 -0.45 15.21 -7.52
C ILE A 157 0.80 16.07 -7.28
N LEU A 158 0.59 17.30 -6.82
CA LEU A 158 1.68 18.25 -6.60
C LEU A 158 2.60 17.80 -5.46
N ASP A 159 3.89 18.15 -5.55
CA ASP A 159 4.92 17.75 -4.57
C ASP A 159 4.54 18.14 -3.12
N ASP A 160 3.95 19.33 -2.91
CA ASP A 160 3.47 19.81 -1.61
C ASP A 160 2.28 18.97 -1.08
N GLN A 161 1.36 18.58 -1.95
CA GLN A 161 0.25 17.70 -1.62
C GLN A 161 0.73 16.28 -1.28
N ILE A 162 1.71 15.75 -2.03
CA ILE A 162 2.36 14.46 -1.73
C ILE A 162 3.07 14.53 -0.37
N GLN A 163 3.74 15.64 -0.09
CA GLN A 163 4.40 15.88 1.19
C GLN A 163 3.38 15.80 2.35
N VAL A 164 2.22 16.43 2.21
CA VAL A 164 1.10 16.37 3.17
C VAL A 164 0.57 14.94 3.30
N LEU A 165 0.22 14.27 2.20
CA LEU A 165 -0.35 12.91 2.20
C LEU A 165 0.57 11.91 2.92
N GLY A 166 1.86 11.96 2.62
CA GLY A 166 2.81 11.09 3.27
C GLY A 166 3.28 11.59 4.63
N ARG A 167 2.98 12.81 5.05
CA ARG A 167 3.44 13.37 6.33
C ARG A 167 4.98 13.47 6.36
N TRP A 168 5.56 14.02 5.29
CA TRP A 168 6.98 14.36 5.24
C TRP A 168 7.20 15.78 5.77
N THR A 169 8.26 15.96 6.54
CA THR A 169 8.68 17.28 7.07
C THR A 169 9.80 17.90 6.24
N SER A 170 10.25 17.22 5.20
CA SER A 170 11.31 17.66 4.29
C SER A 170 11.09 17.08 2.89
N GLU A 171 11.85 17.60 1.93
CA GLU A 171 11.85 17.17 0.52
C GLU A 171 12.47 15.78 0.26
N ALA A 172 12.77 15.02 1.32
CA ALA A 172 13.39 13.70 1.20
C ALA A 172 12.53 12.68 0.41
N PHE A 173 11.24 12.96 0.18
CA PHE A 173 10.38 12.10 -0.64
C PHE A 173 10.69 12.21 -2.14
N ARG A 174 11.28 13.31 -2.61
CA ARG A 174 11.57 13.53 -4.04
C ARG A 174 12.56 12.49 -4.59
N VAL A 175 13.42 11.92 -3.74
CA VAL A 175 14.34 10.82 -4.12
C VAL A 175 13.61 9.53 -4.50
N TYR A 176 12.31 9.44 -4.23
CA TYR A 176 11.49 8.30 -4.60
C TYR A 176 10.99 8.38 -6.04
N PHE A 177 10.95 9.58 -6.62
CA PHE A 177 10.51 9.78 -7.98
C PHE A 177 11.54 9.23 -8.95
N THR A 178 11.10 8.29 -9.76
CA THR A 178 11.84 7.68 -10.85
C THR A 178 11.16 8.12 -12.13
N THR A 179 11.91 8.81 -12.97
CA THR A 179 11.45 9.23 -14.29
C THR A 179 11.84 8.14 -15.28
N ASN A 180 10.88 7.60 -16.03
CA ASN A 180 11.20 6.66 -17.10
C ASN A 180 11.68 7.41 -18.37
N THR A 181 12.34 6.69 -19.28
CA THR A 181 12.92 7.26 -20.51
C THR A 181 11.87 7.96 -21.38
N SER A 182 10.63 7.45 -21.40
CA SER A 182 9.53 8.06 -22.14
C SER A 182 9.17 9.44 -21.60
N VAL A 183 9.13 9.62 -20.27
CA VAL A 183 8.89 10.91 -19.63
C VAL A 183 10.09 11.85 -19.85
N LEU A 184 11.33 11.36 -19.70
CA LEU A 184 12.53 12.15 -19.96
C LEU A 184 12.57 12.67 -21.40
N TYR A 185 12.23 11.82 -22.37
CA TYR A 185 12.16 12.22 -23.77
C TYR A 185 11.07 13.27 -24.01
N LYS A 186 9.86 13.10 -23.45
CA LYS A 186 8.77 14.08 -23.58
C LYS A 186 9.18 15.45 -23.05
N LEU A 187 9.79 15.47 -21.88
CA LEU A 187 10.30 16.71 -21.27
C LEU A 187 11.41 17.33 -22.12
N ASN A 188 12.36 16.53 -22.61
CA ASN A 188 13.42 17.03 -23.47
C ASN A 188 12.89 17.54 -24.82
N HIS A 189 11.93 16.87 -25.45
CA HIS A 189 11.28 17.35 -26.67
C HIS A 189 10.60 18.70 -26.45
N GLN A 190 9.83 18.84 -25.37
CA GLN A 190 9.18 20.10 -25.03
C GLN A 190 10.19 21.21 -24.72
N PHE A 191 11.26 20.89 -24.01
CA PHE A 191 12.36 21.82 -23.74
C PHE A 191 13.02 22.33 -25.02
N GLN A 192 13.27 21.44 -26.00
CA GLN A 192 13.96 21.79 -27.24
C GLN A 192 13.05 22.52 -28.25
N THR A 193 11.76 22.22 -28.28
CA THR A 193 10.84 22.68 -29.33
C THR A 193 9.81 23.71 -28.86
N GLY A 194 9.68 23.92 -27.54
CA GLY A 194 8.58 24.68 -26.96
C GLY A 194 7.20 24.02 -27.13
N SER A 195 7.13 22.81 -27.71
CA SER A 195 5.89 22.13 -28.10
C SER A 195 5.74 20.78 -27.40
N PRO A 196 4.52 20.38 -27.01
CA PRO A 196 4.28 19.06 -26.41
C PRO A 196 4.70 17.93 -27.36
N ALA A 197 5.14 16.81 -26.79
CA ALA A 197 5.58 15.65 -27.57
C ALA A 197 4.42 15.06 -28.41
N PRO A 198 4.71 14.43 -29.58
CA PRO A 198 3.69 13.89 -30.47
C PRO A 198 2.74 12.86 -29.82
N LEU A 199 1.44 12.91 -30.17
CA LEU A 199 0.37 12.04 -29.65
C LEU A 199 0.55 10.55 -29.96
N SER A 200 1.28 10.19 -31.02
CA SER A 200 1.56 8.80 -31.44
C SER A 200 2.23 7.94 -30.37
N LEU A 201 2.70 8.56 -29.28
CA LEU A 201 3.43 7.94 -28.17
C LEU A 201 2.63 7.89 -26.86
N LEU A 202 1.33 8.24 -26.87
CA LEU A 202 0.42 8.09 -25.72
C LEU A 202 -0.31 6.75 -25.70
N LEU A 203 -0.26 6.00 -26.82
CA LEU A 203 -0.86 4.68 -26.90
C LEU A 203 0.13 3.64 -26.37
N PRO A 204 -0.27 2.74 -25.45
CA PRO A 204 0.54 1.56 -25.16
C PRO A 204 0.80 0.78 -26.45
N PRO A 205 1.92 0.05 -26.56
CA PRO A 205 2.19 -0.76 -27.74
C PRO A 205 0.99 -1.68 -28.01
N PRO A 206 0.58 -1.84 -29.29
CA PRO A 206 -0.56 -2.68 -29.62
C PRO A 206 -0.39 -4.06 -29.01
N SER A 207 -1.44 -4.57 -28.36
CA SER A 207 -1.46 -5.92 -27.80
C SER A 207 -1.00 -6.91 -28.86
N PRO A 208 -0.13 -7.88 -28.54
CA PRO A 208 0.19 -8.93 -29.50
C PRO A 208 -1.11 -9.62 -29.93
N PRO A 209 -1.26 -9.97 -31.21
CA PRO A 209 -2.46 -10.65 -31.68
C PRO A 209 -2.65 -11.95 -30.90
N PRO A 210 -3.90 -12.34 -30.58
CA PRO A 210 -4.17 -13.60 -29.91
C PRO A 210 -3.50 -14.74 -30.69
N SER A 211 -2.68 -15.53 -30.00
CA SER A 211 -1.97 -16.66 -30.57
C SER A 211 -2.98 -17.61 -31.23
N LEU A 212 -2.92 -17.71 -32.56
CA LEU A 212 -3.79 -18.58 -33.38
C LEU A 212 -3.47 -20.08 -33.26
N PHE A 213 -2.65 -20.49 -32.29
CA PHE A 213 -2.41 -21.90 -31.99
C PHE A 213 -3.12 -22.27 -30.70
N GLY A 214 -4.38 -22.67 -30.87
CA GLY A 214 -5.04 -23.56 -29.91
C GLY A 214 -4.36 -24.93 -29.92
N PRO A 215 -4.45 -25.71 -28.83
CA PRO A 215 -3.95 -27.07 -28.82
C PRO A 215 -4.76 -27.90 -29.82
N ASP A 216 -4.10 -28.33 -30.89
CA ASP A 216 -4.65 -29.33 -31.81
C ASP A 216 -5.04 -30.58 -31.01
N HIS A 217 -6.29 -30.95 -31.19
CA HIS A 217 -6.83 -32.27 -30.91
C HIS A 217 -5.98 -33.32 -31.62
N LEU A 218 -5.10 -34.01 -30.90
CA LEU A 218 -4.61 -35.32 -31.29
C LEU A 218 -5.50 -36.37 -30.61
N GLY A 219 -6.49 -36.82 -31.36
CA GLY A 219 -7.15 -38.10 -31.13
C GLY A 219 -6.33 -39.25 -31.71
N SER A 220 -6.36 -40.37 -30.99
CA SER A 220 -6.24 -41.76 -31.46
C SER A 220 -4.92 -42.20 -32.12
N ILE A 221 -4.15 -43.04 -31.43
CA ILE A 221 -4.10 -44.52 -31.55
C ILE A 221 -3.75 -45.08 -30.17
#